data_AF-A0A5B6W8A6-F1
#
_entry.id   AF-A0A5B6W8A6-F1
#
_cell.length_a   1.000
_cell.length_b   1.000
_cell.length_c   1.000
_cell.angle_alpha   90.00
_cell.angle_beta   90.00
_cell.angle_gamma   90.00
#
_symmetry.space_group_name_H-M   'P 1'
#
loop_
_entity.id
_entity.type
_entity.pdbx_description
1 polymer ?
#
loop_
_entity_poly.entity_id
_entity_poly.type
_entity_poly.pdbx_seq_one_letter_code
_entity_poly.pdbx_strand_id
1 'polypeptide(L)'
;MASITLNKNSVPGDKSALVPGGIRIGSPAMTTRGFTEKEFTAIADFIHEGVQITIEAKGLASGSKVQEFLKFVSSPDFPLTDKVSNLRSRVEALTTQFPIPGV
;
A
#
# COMPACT_ATOMS: atom_id res chain seq x y z
N MET A 1 0.35 2.64 8.64
CA MET A 1 0.36 2.95 7.18
C MET A 1 1.78 2.89 6.64
N ALA A 2 1.99 2.61 5.35
CA ALA A 2 3.32 2.43 4.73
C ALA A 2 3.76 3.59 3.80
N SER A 3 3.07 4.74 3.84
CA SER A 3 3.33 5.90 2.97
C SER A 3 3.23 5.63 1.46
N ILE A 4 2.42 4.64 1.06
CA ILE A 4 2.04 4.35 -0.33
C ILE A 4 0.55 4.65 -0.49
N THR A 5 0.20 5.57 -1.39
CA THR A 5 -1.19 5.98 -1.64
C THR A 5 -1.64 5.48 -3.01
N LEU A 6 -2.70 4.67 -3.03
CA LEU A 6 -3.33 4.13 -4.23
C LEU A 6 -4.81 3.84 -3.95
N ASN A 7 -5.56 3.42 -4.96
CA ASN A 7 -7.02 3.26 -4.86
C ASN A 7 -7.44 1.80 -5.07
N LYS A 8 -8.40 1.31 -4.26
CA LYS A 8 -9.14 0.09 -4.57
C LYS A 8 -9.97 0.29 -5.84
N ASN A 9 -10.07 -0.74 -6.68
CA ASN A 9 -10.75 -0.66 -7.98
C ASN A 9 -11.43 -1.98 -8.31
N SER A 10 -12.67 -1.92 -8.81
CA SER A 10 -13.37 -3.12 -9.26
C SER A 10 -12.69 -3.75 -10.46
N VAL A 11 -12.75 -5.07 -10.56
CA VAL A 11 -12.20 -5.85 -11.67
C VAL A 11 -13.28 -6.73 -12.31
N PRO A 12 -13.13 -7.12 -13.59
CA PRO A 12 -14.05 -8.09 -14.21
C PRO A 12 -14.15 -9.36 -13.36
N GLY A 13 -15.38 -9.77 -13.04
CA GLY A 13 -15.65 -10.94 -12.19
C GLY A 13 -15.95 -10.62 -10.72
N ASP A 14 -15.83 -9.36 -10.28
CA ASP A 14 -16.25 -8.95 -8.93
C ASP A 14 -17.75 -9.18 -8.73
N LYS A 15 -18.10 -9.88 -7.64
CA LYS A 15 -19.51 -10.16 -7.29
C LYS A 15 -20.25 -8.95 -6.72
N SER A 16 -19.52 -7.94 -6.24
CA SER A 16 -20.09 -6.73 -5.63
C SER A 16 -19.15 -5.54 -5.76
N ALA A 17 -19.68 -4.40 -6.17
CA ALA A 17 -18.92 -3.13 -6.21
C ALA A 17 -18.48 -2.65 -4.82
N LEU A 18 -19.11 -3.13 -3.74
CA LEU A 18 -18.74 -2.80 -2.35
C LEU A 18 -17.45 -3.50 -1.90
N VAL A 19 -17.08 -4.60 -2.55
CA VAL A 19 -15.89 -5.39 -2.24
C VAL A 19 -15.05 -5.56 -3.52
N PRO A 20 -14.35 -4.50 -3.95
CA PRO A 20 -13.53 -4.54 -5.15
C PRO A 20 -12.36 -5.51 -5.01
N GLY A 21 -12.09 -6.30 -6.05
CA GLY A 21 -11.04 -7.31 -6.07
C GLY A 21 -9.64 -6.81 -6.45
N GLY A 22 -9.50 -5.53 -6.85
CA GLY A 22 -8.24 -4.99 -7.36
C GLY A 22 -7.83 -3.63 -6.81
N ILE A 23 -6.69 -3.16 -7.32
CA ILE A 23 -6.11 -1.83 -7.05
C ILE A 23 -5.73 -1.14 -8.35
N ARG A 24 -5.83 0.19 -8.38
CA ARG A 24 -5.39 1.04 -9.51
C ARG A 24 -4.14 1.81 -9.10
N ILE A 25 -3.10 1.68 -9.94
CA ILE A 25 -1.80 2.31 -9.78
C ILE A 25 -1.56 3.21 -10.99
N GLY A 26 -0.93 4.37 -10.78
CA GLY A 26 -0.60 5.30 -11.87
C GLY A 26 0.77 5.94 -11.65
N SER A 27 1.51 6.15 -12.74
CA SER A 27 2.82 6.80 -12.74
C SER A 27 2.84 8.33 -12.69
N PRO A 28 1.82 9.10 -13.16
CA PRO A 28 1.98 10.54 -13.40
C PRO A 28 2.54 11.36 -12.24
N ALA A 29 2.03 11.15 -11.01
CA ALA A 29 2.48 11.93 -9.85
C ALA A 29 3.97 11.73 -9.53
N MET A 30 4.47 10.49 -9.63
CA MET A 30 5.86 10.18 -9.33
C MET A 30 6.78 10.54 -10.51
N THR A 31 6.33 10.36 -11.74
CA THR A 31 7.07 10.81 -12.94
C THR A 31 7.24 12.33 -12.96
N THR A 32 6.22 13.11 -12.55
CA THR A 32 6.33 14.57 -12.36
C THR A 32 7.40 14.97 -11.35
N ARG A 33 7.70 14.10 -10.36
CA ARG A 33 8.77 14.31 -9.39
C ARG A 33 10.15 13.85 -9.88
N GLY A 34 10.24 13.24 -11.06
CA GLY A 34 11.49 12.78 -11.68
C GLY A 34 11.76 11.28 -11.57
N PHE A 35 10.77 10.46 -11.20
CA PHE A 35 10.96 9.00 -11.19
C PHE A 35 11.10 8.44 -12.61
N THR A 36 12.02 7.49 -12.77
CA THR A 36 12.24 6.71 -13.99
C THR A 36 11.82 5.25 -13.80
N GLU A 37 11.97 4.45 -14.85
CA GLU A 37 11.65 3.01 -14.86
C GLU A 37 12.35 2.25 -13.72
N LYS A 38 13.57 2.66 -13.36
CA LYS A 38 14.35 2.07 -12.27
C LYS A 38 13.61 2.22 -10.94
N GLU A 39 13.15 3.42 -10.62
CA GLU A 39 12.43 3.66 -9.37
C GLU A 39 11.03 3.02 -9.38
N PHE A 40 10.39 2.91 -10.54
CA PHE A 40 9.12 2.18 -10.67
C PHE A 40 9.24 0.69 -10.41
N THR A 41 10.39 0.09 -10.71
CA THR A 41 10.68 -1.30 -10.31
C THR A 41 10.69 -1.42 -8.78
N ALA A 42 11.36 -0.50 -8.08
CA ALA A 42 11.36 -0.47 -6.62
C ALA A 42 9.96 -0.20 -6.02
N ILE A 43 9.15 0.65 -6.67
CA ILE A 43 7.75 0.86 -6.28
C ILE A 43 6.96 -0.46 -6.37
N ALA A 44 7.14 -1.24 -7.44
CA ALA A 44 6.46 -2.52 -7.60
C ALA A 44 6.83 -3.50 -6.48
N ASP A 45 8.11 -3.56 -6.09
CA ASP A 45 8.59 -4.38 -4.97
C ASP A 45 7.97 -3.94 -3.63
N PHE A 46 7.89 -2.63 -3.37
CA PHE A 46 7.24 -2.12 -2.17
C PHE A 46 5.73 -2.42 -2.12
N ILE A 47 5.05 -2.35 -3.26
CA ILE A 47 3.64 -2.73 -3.37
C ILE A 47 3.48 -4.23 -3.08
N HIS A 48 4.35 -5.06 -3.67
CA HIS A 48 4.33 -6.50 -3.43
C HIS A 48 4.51 -6.83 -1.95
N GLU A 49 5.49 -6.20 -1.29
CA GLU A 49 5.73 -6.38 0.14
C GLU A 49 4.52 -5.96 0.98
N GLY A 50 3.89 -4.82 0.65
CA GLY A 50 2.64 -4.38 1.29
C GLY A 50 1.49 -5.38 1.13
N VAL A 51 1.38 -6.04 -0.02
CA VAL A 51 0.41 -7.12 -0.26
C VAL A 51 0.72 -8.33 0.63
N GLN A 52 1.99 -8.75 0.74
CA GLN A 52 2.37 -9.87 1.62
C GLN A 52 2.05 -9.58 3.08
N ILE A 53 2.38 -8.38 3.58
CA ILE A 53 2.00 -7.95 4.93
C ILE A 53 0.49 -7.98 5.13
N THR A 54 -0.29 -7.58 4.12
CA THR A 54 -1.76 -7.59 4.18
C THR A 54 -2.32 -9.01 4.23
N ILE A 55 -1.73 -9.95 3.47
CA ILE A 55 -2.12 -11.38 3.50
C ILE A 55 -1.84 -11.97 4.88
N GLU A 56 -0.65 -11.71 5.44
CA GLU A 56 -0.27 -12.16 6.79
C GLU A 56 -1.22 -11.56 7.84
N ALA A 57 -1.47 -10.25 7.80
CA ALA A 57 -2.42 -9.58 8.69
C ALA A 57 -3.83 -10.19 8.60
N LYS A 58 -4.29 -10.55 7.39
CA LYS A 58 -5.59 -11.19 7.19
C LYS A 58 -5.63 -12.59 7.78
N GLY A 59 -4.52 -13.34 7.74
CA GLY A 59 -4.40 -14.64 8.38
C GLY A 59 -4.44 -14.58 9.91
N LEU A 60 -4.02 -13.46 10.50
CA LEU A 60 -4.04 -13.21 11.95
C LEU A 60 -5.37 -12.60 12.44
N ALA A 61 -6.11 -11.92 11.56
CA ALA A 61 -7.36 -11.27 11.92
C ALA A 61 -8.49 -12.28 12.18
N SER A 62 -9.24 -12.08 13.27
CA SER A 62 -10.48 -12.81 13.53
C SER A 62 -11.64 -12.17 12.77
N GLY A 63 -12.20 -12.87 11.78
CA GLY A 63 -13.42 -12.43 11.06
C GLY A 63 -13.20 -12.10 9.59
N SER A 64 -14.31 -11.96 8.85
CA SER A 64 -14.31 -11.75 7.40
C SER A 64 -14.73 -10.34 6.98
N LYS A 65 -15.11 -9.48 7.93
CA LYS A 65 -15.60 -8.12 7.64
C LYS A 65 -14.44 -7.14 7.53
N VAL A 66 -14.50 -6.28 6.51
CA VAL A 66 -13.51 -5.21 6.30
C VAL A 66 -13.41 -4.26 7.51
N GLN A 67 -14.53 -3.94 8.16
CA GLN A 67 -14.53 -3.08 9.34
C GLN A 67 -13.73 -3.67 10.52
N GLU A 68 -13.77 -4.99 10.71
CA GLU A 68 -13.01 -5.68 11.77
C GLU A 68 -11.53 -5.68 11.43
N PHE A 69 -11.19 -5.96 10.16
CA PHE A 69 -9.82 -5.86 9.67
C PHE A 69 -9.24 -4.45 9.85
N LEU A 70 -10.00 -3.40 9.52
CA LEU A 70 -9.57 -2.02 9.70
C LEU A 70 -9.29 -1.68 11.17
N LYS A 71 -10.14 -2.16 12.09
CA LYS A 71 -9.92 -2.01 13.54
C LYS A 71 -8.66 -2.77 13.99
N PHE A 72 -8.46 -3.98 13.50
CA PHE A 72 -7.30 -4.81 13.81
C PHE A 72 -5.99 -4.16 13.37
N VAL A 73 -5.88 -3.69 12.13
CA VAL A 73 -4.64 -3.06 11.63
C VAL A 73 -4.40 -1.65 12.17
N SER A 74 -5.41 -1.05 12.79
CA SER A 74 -5.30 0.27 13.44
C SER A 74 -5.13 0.16 14.96
N SER A 75 -5.12 -1.06 15.52
CA SER A 75 -4.95 -1.23 16.96
C SER A 75 -3.49 -0.93 17.35
N PRO A 76 -3.26 -0.41 18.58
CA PRO A 76 -1.90 -0.24 19.10
C PRO A 76 -1.12 -1.57 19.17
N ASP A 77 -1.83 -2.68 19.37
CA ASP A 77 -1.26 -4.02 19.53
C ASP A 77 -1.13 -4.79 18.19
N PHE A 78 -1.18 -4.09 17.06
CA PHE A 78 -1.06 -4.73 15.76
C PHE A 78 0.32 -5.41 15.61
N PRO A 79 0.39 -6.75 15.47
CA PRO A 79 1.65 -7.50 15.60
C PRO A 79 2.64 -7.27 14.45
N LEU A 80 2.18 -6.74 13.30
CA LEU A 80 3.05 -6.46 12.14
C LEU A 80 3.43 -4.98 12.04
N THR A 81 3.29 -4.21 13.12
CA THR A 81 3.61 -2.78 13.15
C THR A 81 5.04 -2.50 12.69
N ASP A 82 6.02 -3.30 13.14
CA ASP A 82 7.43 -3.12 12.75
C ASP A 82 7.67 -3.37 11.27
N LYS A 83 7.01 -4.38 10.67
CA LYS A 83 7.09 -4.63 9.22
C LYS A 83 6.56 -3.44 8.42
N VAL A 84 5.39 -2.92 8.83
CA VAL A 84 4.78 -1.74 8.20
C VAL A 84 5.67 -0.50 8.37
N SER A 85 6.28 -0.33 9.54
CA SER A 85 7.19 0.79 9.84
C SER A 85 8.46 0.71 8.99
N ASN A 86 9.06 -0.48 8.87
CA ASN A 86 10.23 -0.69 8.03
C ASN A 86 9.95 -0.38 6.54
N LEU A 87 8.82 -0.88 6.02
CA LEU A 87 8.38 -0.56 4.66
C LEU A 87 8.18 0.94 4.48
N ARG A 88 7.51 1.60 5.44
CA ARG A 88 7.32 3.06 5.44
C ARG A 88 8.65 3.80 5.32
N SER A 89 9.62 3.46 6.18
CA SER A 89 10.91 4.13 6.19
C SER A 89 11.65 4.00 4.85
N ARG A 90 11.59 2.83 4.19
CA ARG A 90 12.20 2.65 2.85
C ARG A 90 11.47 3.42 1.76
N VAL A 91 10.14 3.46 1.80
CA VAL A 91 9.32 4.25 0.86
C VAL A 91 9.64 5.74 1.00
N GLU A 92 9.69 6.24 2.24
CA GLU A 92 10.03 7.65 2.52
C GLU A 92 11.48 7.96 2.13
N ALA A 93 12.43 7.07 2.42
CA ALA A 93 13.83 7.23 2.04
C ALA A 93 14.02 7.31 0.52
N LEU A 94 13.27 6.53 -0.27
CA LEU A 94 13.30 6.65 -1.73
C LEU A 94 12.66 7.96 -2.20
N THR A 95 11.45 8.25 -1.72
CA THR A 95 10.65 9.36 -2.23
C THR A 95 11.18 10.74 -1.82
N THR A 96 11.91 10.86 -0.71
CA THR A 96 12.50 12.13 -0.25
C THR A 96 13.75 12.55 -1.03
N GLN A 97 14.31 11.68 -1.87
CA GLN A 97 15.43 12.02 -2.77
C GLN A 97 14.98 12.89 -3.97
N PHE A 98 13.67 13.00 -4.20
CA PHE A 98 13.09 13.66 -5.36
C PHE A 98 12.33 14.93 -4.94
N PRO A 99 12.42 16.03 -5.71
CA PRO A 99 11.73 17.26 -5.38
C PRO A 99 10.20 17.11 -5.43
N ILE A 100 9.51 18.06 -4.82
CA ILE A 100 8.06 18.26 -5.00
C ILE A 100 7.92 19.57 -5.76
N PRO A 101 7.36 19.58 -6.98
CA PRO A 101 7.11 20.84 -7.69
C PRO A 101 6.10 21.71 -6.94
N GLY A 102 6.33 23.02 -6.94
CA GLY A 102 5.39 24.00 -6.35
C GLY A 102 5.58 24.30 -4.86
N VAL A 103 6.69 23.86 -4.27
CA VAL A 103 7.24 24.41 -3.02
C VAL A 103 8.41 25.36 -3.30
#